data_AF-A0A969PHC8-F1
#
_entry.id   AF-A0A969PHC8-F1
#
_cell.length_a   1.000
_cell.length_b   1.000
_cell.length_c   1.000
_cell.angle_alpha   90.00
_cell.angle_beta   90.00
_cell.angle_gamma   90.00
#
_symmetry.space_group_name_H-M   'P 1'
#
loop_
_entity.id
_entity.type
_entity.pdbx_description
1 polymer ?
#
loop_
_entity_poly.entity_id
_entity_poly.type
_entity_poly.pdbx_seq_one_letter_code
_entity_poly.pdbx_strand_id
1 'polypeptide(L)'
;MQVGQEERINREAAQSFQDLIVWRKAHQFVSSVYRFSSDFPKHEMYGLSSQLRRAAISIPANIAEGFKKKGVSDKLRFYNISEGSIEECRYYLILAQDLNYGDSTALMMQLEEVANY
;
A
#
# COMPACT_ATOMS: atom_id res chain seq x y z
N MET A 1 -22.02 -38.66 -4.34
CA MET A 1 -22.32 -37.23 -4.19
C MET A 1 -21.03 -36.46 -4.41
N GLN A 2 -20.87 -35.89 -5.61
CA GLN A 2 -19.79 -34.99 -5.99
C GLN A 2 -20.18 -33.57 -5.57
N VAL A 3 -19.48 -32.97 -4.59
CA VAL A 3 -19.39 -31.51 -4.46
C VAL A 3 -18.03 -31.24 -3.80
N GLY A 4 -17.04 -30.79 -4.57
CA GLY A 4 -15.71 -30.53 -4.03
C GLY A 4 -14.63 -30.13 -5.05
N GLN A 5 -15.01 -29.81 -6.29
CA GLN A 5 -14.05 -29.41 -7.34
C GLN A 5 -14.33 -28.05 -7.99
N GLU A 6 -15.30 -27.28 -7.51
CA GLU A 6 -15.61 -25.94 -8.06
C GLU A 6 -15.05 -24.84 -7.16
N GLU A 7 -13.83 -24.42 -7.51
CA GLU A 7 -13.33 -23.03 -7.51
C GLU A 7 -11.80 -23.01 -7.44
N ARG A 8 -11.15 -23.77 -8.34
CA ARG A 8 -9.83 -23.32 -8.81
C ARG A 8 -10.10 -22.17 -9.75
N ILE A 9 -10.15 -20.95 -9.22
CA ILE A 9 -10.16 -19.73 -10.04
C ILE A 9 -8.97 -19.88 -10.99
N ASN A 10 -9.25 -20.06 -12.27
CA ASN A 10 -8.25 -20.02 -13.32
C ASN A 10 -7.76 -18.56 -13.36
N ARG A 11 -6.80 -18.22 -12.50
CA ARG A 11 -6.20 -16.88 -12.48
C ARG A 11 -5.32 -16.80 -13.71
N GLU A 12 -5.88 -16.25 -14.78
CA GLU A 12 -5.10 -15.79 -15.92
C GLU A 12 -3.92 -14.97 -15.39
N ALA A 13 -2.74 -15.17 -15.99
CA ALA A 13 -1.57 -14.40 -15.61
C ALA A 13 -1.88 -12.91 -15.82
N ALA A 14 -1.71 -12.12 -14.76
CA ALA A 14 -1.87 -10.67 -14.82
C ALA A 14 -1.06 -10.09 -16.00
N GLN A 15 -1.69 -9.26 -16.82
CA GLN A 15 -1.07 -8.64 -18.00
C GLN A 15 -0.54 -7.24 -17.67
N SER A 16 -1.15 -6.60 -16.67
CA SER A 16 -0.74 -5.32 -16.09
C SER A 16 -0.62 -5.43 -14.58
N PHE A 17 0.22 -4.57 -13.98
CA PHE A 17 0.27 -4.43 -12.52
C PHE A 17 -1.09 -3.99 -11.94
N GLN A 18 -1.93 -3.33 -12.76
CA GLN A 18 -3.27 -2.90 -12.37
C GLN A 18 -4.23 -4.07 -12.13
N ASP A 19 -3.94 -5.25 -12.70
CA ASP A 19 -4.73 -6.46 -12.47
C ASP A 19 -4.50 -7.03 -11.06
N LEU A 20 -3.34 -6.72 -10.46
CA LEU A 20 -2.97 -7.17 -9.13
C LEU A 20 -3.91 -6.54 -8.08
N ILE A 21 -4.53 -7.39 -7.27
CA ILE A 21 -5.41 -6.93 -6.17
C ILE A 21 -4.60 -6.09 -5.16
N VAL A 22 -3.39 -6.54 -4.81
CA VAL A 22 -2.50 -5.82 -3.90
C VAL A 22 -2.17 -4.41 -4.42
N TRP A 23 -1.94 -4.26 -5.72
CA TRP A 23 -1.68 -2.95 -6.32
C TRP A 23 -2.90 -2.04 -6.24
N ARG A 24 -4.10 -2.56 -6.54
CA ARG A 24 -5.36 -1.79 -6.47
C ARG A 24 -5.62 -1.30 -5.06
N LYS A 25 -5.42 -2.15 -4.06
CA LYS A 25 -5.53 -1.80 -2.64
C LYS A 25 -4.51 -0.75 -2.23
N ALA A 26 -3.25 -0.93 -2.61
CA ALA A 26 -2.19 0.04 -2.35
C ALA A 26 -2.48 1.41 -3.01
N HIS A 27 -3.00 1.42 -4.23
CA HIS A 27 -3.40 2.64 -4.92
C HIS A 27 -4.57 3.37 -4.23
N GLN A 28 -5.55 2.61 -3.74
CA GLN A 28 -6.64 3.17 -2.93
C GLN A 28 -6.14 3.73 -1.61
N PHE A 29 -5.22 3.02 -0.93
CA PHE A 29 -4.58 3.47 0.30
C PHE A 29 -3.87 4.82 0.11
N VAL A 30 -3.13 5.01 -0.98
CA VAL A 30 -2.51 6.31 -1.31
C VAL A 30 -3.55 7.43 -1.37
N SER A 31 -4.68 7.19 -2.04
CA SER A 31 -5.75 8.19 -2.15
C SER A 31 -6.34 8.55 -0.77
N SER A 32 -6.48 7.57 0.12
CA SER A 32 -6.91 7.78 1.51
C SER A 32 -5.87 8.55 2.33
N VAL A 33 -4.59 8.26 2.18
CA VAL A 33 -3.48 9.00 2.82
C VAL A 33 -3.49 10.47 2.41
N TYR A 34 -3.72 10.78 1.14
CA TYR A 34 -3.79 12.17 0.67
C TYR A 34 -4.95 12.94 1.31
N ARG A 35 -6.12 12.32 1.44
CA ARG A 35 -7.28 12.90 2.13
C ARG A 35 -7.03 13.06 3.62
N PHE A 36 -6.49 12.03 4.28
CA PHE A 36 -6.18 12.09 5.71
C PHE A 36 -5.19 13.20 6.05
N SER A 37 -4.11 13.31 5.28
CA SER A 37 -3.04 14.29 5.52
C SER A 37 -3.36 15.70 5.02
N SER A 38 -4.51 15.95 4.37
CA SER A 38 -4.91 17.32 4.00
C SER A 38 -5.35 18.16 5.19
N ASP A 39 -5.76 17.49 6.27
CA ASP A 39 -6.32 18.14 7.45
C ASP A 39 -5.26 18.41 8.53
N PHE A 40 -4.01 18.03 8.26
CA PHE A 40 -2.88 18.27 9.16
C PHE A 40 -2.58 19.77 9.31
N PRO A 41 -1.95 20.19 10.42
CA PRO A 41 -1.48 21.56 10.57
C PRO A 41 -0.56 22.00 9.42
N LYS A 42 -0.68 23.25 8.96
CA LYS A 42 0.10 23.77 7.82
C LYS A 42 1.61 23.62 7.97
N HIS A 43 2.14 23.64 9.20
CA HIS A 43 3.57 23.46 9.45
C HIS A 43 4.07 22.04 9.17
N GLU A 44 3.17 21.05 9.13
CA GLU A 44 3.49 19.64 8.80
C GLU A 44 3.52 19.36 7.30
N MET A 45 3.22 20.36 6.45
CA MET A 45 3.18 20.20 4.99
C MET A 45 4.48 19.58 4.44
N TYR A 46 5.63 20.05 4.93
CA TYR A 46 6.95 19.52 4.58
C TYR A 46 7.47 18.50 5.60
N GLY A 47 6.81 18.37 6.75
CA GLY A 47 7.07 17.38 7.79
C GLY A 47 6.32 16.07 7.53
N LEU A 48 5.46 15.70 8.47
CA LEU A 48 4.76 14.41 8.49
C LEU A 48 3.88 14.19 7.25
N SER A 49 3.18 15.23 6.74
CA SER A 49 2.37 15.09 5.53
C SER A 49 3.22 14.65 4.34
N SER A 50 4.42 15.20 4.17
CA SER A 50 5.29 14.87 3.04
C SER A 50 5.89 13.47 3.17
N GLN A 51 6.30 13.09 4.38
CA GLN A 51 6.89 11.78 4.67
C GLN A 51 5.88 10.67 4.46
N LEU A 52 4.68 10.79 5.05
CA LEU A 52 3.61 9.82 4.93
C LEU A 52 3.17 9.64 3.47
N ARG A 53 2.98 10.73 2.73
CA ARG A 53 2.61 10.65 1.30
C ARG A 53 3.69 9.96 0.47
N ARG A 54 4.97 10.26 0.69
CA ARG A 54 6.07 9.62 -0.04
C ARG A 54 6.15 8.12 0.23
N ALA A 55 6.07 7.72 1.50
CA ALA A 55 6.01 6.31 1.88
C ALA A 55 4.81 5.61 1.22
N ALA A 56 3.62 6.22 1.29
CA ALA A 56 2.41 5.62 0.71
C ALA A 56 2.52 5.44 -0.80
N ILE A 57 3.01 6.45 -1.54
CA ILE A 57 3.20 6.39 -3.01
C ILE A 57 4.23 5.32 -3.38
N SER A 58 5.26 5.13 -2.56
CA SER A 58 6.33 4.16 -2.79
C SER A 58 5.78 2.73 -2.90
N ILE A 59 4.74 2.37 -2.14
CA ILE A 59 4.15 1.03 -2.13
C ILE A 59 3.65 0.61 -3.54
N PRO A 60 2.61 1.24 -4.15
CA PRO A 60 2.14 0.84 -5.46
C PRO A 60 3.16 1.13 -6.58
N ALA A 61 4.04 2.12 -6.41
CA ALA A 61 5.08 2.41 -7.40
C ALA A 61 6.09 1.25 -7.51
N ASN A 62 6.57 0.74 -6.38
CA ASN A 62 7.49 -0.39 -6.36
C ASN A 62 6.81 -1.71 -6.76
N ILE A 63 5.53 -1.93 -6.42
CA ILE A 63 4.76 -3.08 -6.94
C ILE A 63 4.71 -3.04 -8.48
N ALA A 64 4.41 -1.87 -9.06
CA ALA A 64 4.34 -1.69 -10.50
C ALA A 64 5.71 -1.88 -11.19
N GLU A 65 6.78 -1.37 -10.58
CA GLU A 65 8.12 -1.55 -11.11
C GLU A 65 8.59 -3.01 -11.02
N GLY A 66 8.35 -3.67 -9.88
CA GLY A 66 8.63 -5.09 -9.67
C GLY A 66 7.89 -5.97 -10.67
N PHE A 67 6.60 -5.68 -10.93
CA PHE A 67 5.81 -6.43 -11.91
C PHE A 67 6.46 -6.50 -13.30
N LYS A 68 7.09 -5.40 -13.75
CA LYS A 68 7.78 -5.34 -15.05
C LYS A 68 9.11 -6.08 -15.12
N LYS A 69 9.72 -6.45 -13.99
CA LYS A 69 11.03 -7.13 -14.00
C LYS A 69 10.88 -8.57 -14.48
N LYS A 70 11.87 -9.10 -15.18
CA LYS A 70 11.86 -10.49 -15.68
C LYS A 70 12.44 -11.46 -14.65
N GLY A 71 13.51 -11.06 -13.95
CA GLY A 71 14.21 -11.89 -12.97
C GLY A 71 13.54 -11.88 -11.59
N VAL A 72 13.45 -13.04 -10.96
CA VAL A 72 12.85 -13.21 -9.63
C VAL A 72 13.56 -12.35 -8.58
N SER A 73 14.90 -12.32 -8.58
CA SER A 73 15.70 -11.48 -7.67
C SER A 73 15.35 -9.99 -7.78
N ASP A 74 15.24 -9.47 -9.00
CA ASP A 74 14.89 -8.07 -9.19
C ASP A 74 13.46 -7.77 -8.74
N LYS A 75 12.50 -8.66 -9.05
CA LYS A 75 11.11 -8.53 -8.55
C LYS A 75 11.08 -8.42 -7.04
N LEU A 76 11.72 -9.37 -6.35
CA LEU A 76 11.76 -9.43 -4.89
C LEU A 76 12.36 -8.16 -4.28
N ARG A 77 13.40 -7.57 -4.89
CA ARG A 77 13.96 -6.31 -4.40
C ARG A 77 12.92 -5.19 -4.36
N PHE A 78 12.10 -5.04 -5.39
CA PHE A 78 11.04 -4.01 -5.40
C PHE A 78 9.92 -4.34 -4.43
N TYR A 79 9.56 -5.61 -4.27
CA TYR A 79 8.54 -6.01 -3.29
C TYR A 79 9.01 -5.77 -1.86
N ASN A 80 10.27 -6.06 -1.53
CA ASN A 80 10.86 -5.75 -0.22
C ASN A 80 10.88 -4.23 0.06
N ILE A 81 11.11 -3.38 -0.97
CA ILE A 81 11.01 -1.91 -0.80
C ILE A 81 9.56 -1.50 -0.53
N SER A 82 8.59 -2.16 -1.16
CA SER A 82 7.17 -1.94 -0.91
C SER A 82 6.80 -2.29 0.53
N GLU A 83 7.28 -3.43 1.03
CA GLU A 83 7.11 -3.84 2.43
C GLU A 83 7.75 -2.86 3.41
N GLY A 84 8.98 -2.38 3.13
CA GLY A 84 9.61 -1.34 3.95
C GLY A 84 8.76 -0.07 4.00
N SER A 85 8.16 0.32 2.87
CA SER A 85 7.28 1.51 2.78
C SER A 85 5.96 1.31 3.54
N ILE A 86 5.46 0.08 3.67
CA ILE A 86 4.29 -0.26 4.51
C ILE A 86 4.61 0.04 5.98
N GLU A 87 5.77 -0.38 6.47
CA GLU A 87 6.17 -0.16 7.86
C GLU A 87 6.45 1.32 8.16
N GLU A 88 6.99 2.07 7.19
CA GLU A 88 7.08 3.53 7.29
C GLU A 88 5.69 4.18 7.41
N CYS A 89 4.73 3.78 6.56
CA CYS A 89 3.35 4.27 6.67
C CYS A 89 2.74 3.93 8.02
N ARG A 90 2.94 2.71 8.52
CA ARG A 90 2.47 2.27 9.84
C ARG A 90 2.96 3.22 10.93
N TYR A 91 4.26 3.49 10.95
CA TYR A 91 4.85 4.42 11.92
C TYR A 91 4.25 5.82 11.82
N TYR A 92 4.15 6.38 10.61
CA TYR A 92 3.62 7.75 10.43
C TYR A 92 2.14 7.87 10.78
N LEU A 93 1.33 6.82 10.59
CA LEU A 93 -0.08 6.80 10.98
C LEU A 93 -0.26 6.73 12.51
N ILE A 94 0.61 5.99 13.21
CA ILE A 94 0.66 5.99 14.69
C ILE A 94 1.03 7.39 15.17
N LEU A 95 2.09 7.98 14.62
CA LEU A 95 2.55 9.30 15.02
C LEU A 95 1.48 10.39 14.77
N ALA A 96 0.78 10.35 13.64
CA ALA A 96 -0.31 11.28 13.35
C ALA A 96 -1.46 11.18 14.36
N GLN A 97 -1.77 9.96 14.82
CA GLN A 97 -2.77 9.71 15.87
C GLN A 97 -2.31 10.29 17.21
N ASP A 98 -1.07 10.02 17.62
CA ASP A 98 -0.49 10.48 18.89
C ASP A 98 -0.42 12.02 18.96
N LEU A 99 -0.17 12.68 17.83
CA LEU A 99 -0.18 14.13 17.69
C LEU A 99 -1.58 14.73 17.55
N ASN A 100 -2.63 13.91 17.56
CA ASN A 100 -4.03 14.29 17.38
C ASN A 100 -4.32 15.01 16.05
N TYR A 101 -3.66 14.59 14.97
CA TYR A 101 -3.89 15.16 13.63
C TYR A 101 -5.04 14.49 12.86
N GLY A 102 -5.53 13.35 13.35
CA GLY A 102 -6.72 12.67 12.83
C GLY A 102 -6.80 11.23 13.31
N ASP A 103 -7.97 10.61 13.11
CA ASP A 103 -8.18 9.18 13.37
C ASP A 103 -7.60 8.35 12.22
N SER A 104 -6.53 7.59 12.49
CA SER A 104 -5.85 6.76 11.50
C SER A 104 -6.34 5.31 11.45
N THR A 105 -7.35 4.92 12.25
CA THR A 105 -7.85 3.55 12.38
C THR A 105 -8.26 2.95 11.03
N ALA A 106 -9.02 3.69 10.23
CA ALA A 106 -9.45 3.23 8.90
C ALA A 106 -8.28 3.04 7.94
N LEU A 107 -7.27 3.92 7.99
CA LEU A 107 -6.07 3.79 7.16
C LEU A 107 -5.22 2.60 7.60
N MET A 108 -5.14 2.31 8.90
CA MET A 108 -4.44 1.12 9.39
C MET A 108 -5.09 -0.17 8.90
N MET A 109 -6.42 -0.27 8.91
CA MET A 109 -7.10 -1.43 8.33
C MET A 109 -6.80 -1.58 6.83
N GLN A 110 -6.81 -0.49 6.07
CA GLN A 110 -6.42 -0.53 4.66
C GLN A 110 -4.97 -0.96 4.46
N LEU A 111 -4.05 -0.48 5.29
CA LEU A 111 -2.63 -0.82 5.22
C LEU A 111 -2.41 -2.31 5.53
N GLU A 112 -3.11 -2.86 6.52
CA GLU A 112 -3.11 -4.30 6.81
C GLU A 112 -3.64 -5.12 5.63
N GLU A 113 -4.70 -4.66 4.98
CA GLU A 113 -5.19 -5.34 3.77
C GLU A 113 -4.17 -5.32 2.63
N VAL A 114 -3.28 -4.33 2.56
CA VAL A 114 -2.19 -4.31 1.57
C VAL A 114 -1.07 -5.28 1.97
N ALA A 115 -0.74 -5.34 3.26
CA ALA A 115 0.33 -6.19 3.79
C ALA A 115 0.03 -7.70 3.72
N ASN A 116 -1.25 -8.09 3.70
CA ASN A 116 -1.68 -9.49 3.75
C ASN A 116 -1.87 -10.17 2.37
N TYR A 117 -1.42 -9.55 1.27
CA TYR A 117 -1.45 -10.12 -0.09
C TYR A 117 -0.07 -10.57 -0.57
#